data_AF-A0A7X0CLD0-F1
#
_entry.id   AF-A0A7X0CLD0-F1
#
_cell.length_a   1.000
_cell.length_b   1.000
_cell.length_c   1.000
_cell.angle_alpha   90.00
_cell.angle_beta   90.00
_cell.angle_gamma   90.00
#
_symmetry.space_group_name_H-M   'P 1'
#
loop_
_entity.id
_entity.type
_entity.pdbx_description
1 polymer ?
#
loop_
_entity_poly.entity_id
_entity_poly.type
_entity_poly.pdbx_seq_one_letter_code
_entity_poly.pdbx_strand_id
1 'polypeptide(L)'
;MGFKKILNSKKIFSLLAVFMLTGTNLLMAQTAAPADATTAAAADDKTAMWMGAGYYVLLFLLLCVVIAIVGKILRVYDLTQQIQGKKELNWNNLMAVICLVFLIFGIYGAYWEFTVQGTQTLPEAASAHGVKIDEMFTVTTVLTMIVFFITQILLFGFLFKYRHSSKRKAYYLPHNNTIEKVWTIAPAIVLTILVVFGFFTWQEITNSAEVKGDLNIEITGHQFAWELRYPGKDQKLGTIDYKLVSGTNKLGIDFKDRNSFDDLQADTLVLPVNRSIRLNIRAQDVIHSVYLPHFRVQLNAVPGLPTFFKFVPTITTAEMRNRLDDPKFEYLLYCNKICGGIHYNMKKVVRVVTEAEYQDWIAKQKPYLTDDLKKQMNIATTTQSKNVQPNRLALNN
;
A
#
# COMPACT_ATOMS: atom_id res chain seq x y z
N MET A 1 33.03 -12.66 -47.84
CA MET A 1 32.10 -11.51 -47.77
C MET A 1 31.04 -11.58 -46.63
N GLY A 2 31.11 -12.52 -45.66
CA GLY A 2 30.09 -12.67 -44.61
C GLY A 2 30.31 -11.88 -43.31
N PHE A 3 31.56 -11.53 -42.97
CA PHE A 3 31.87 -10.94 -41.66
C PHE A 3 31.49 -9.46 -41.52
N LYS A 4 31.51 -8.69 -42.62
CA LYS A 4 31.10 -7.26 -42.63
C LYS A 4 29.59 -7.05 -42.44
N LYS A 5 28.75 -8.07 -42.65
CA LYS A 5 27.29 -7.96 -42.46
C LYS A 5 26.83 -8.20 -41.02
N ILE A 6 27.68 -8.73 -40.15
CA ILE A 6 27.35 -8.96 -38.73
C ILE A 6 27.47 -7.66 -37.91
N LEU A 7 28.35 -6.74 -38.32
CA LEU A 7 28.55 -5.44 -37.67
C LEU A 7 27.63 -4.31 -38.17
N ASN A 8 26.91 -4.52 -39.27
CA ASN A 8 25.99 -3.50 -39.78
C ASN A 8 24.58 -3.73 -39.23
N SER A 9 24.39 -3.38 -37.97
CA SER A 9 23.15 -3.67 -37.27
C SER A 9 22.65 -2.41 -36.57
N LYS A 10 21.68 -1.75 -37.21
CA LYS A 10 20.74 -0.86 -36.52
C LYS A 10 20.18 -1.53 -35.25
N LYS A 11 20.12 -2.88 -35.19
CA LYS A 11 19.70 -3.65 -34.01
C LYS A 11 20.74 -3.67 -32.88
N ILE A 12 22.05 -3.58 -33.16
CA ILE A 12 23.09 -3.47 -32.12
C ILE A 12 23.02 -2.09 -31.48
N PHE A 13 22.85 -1.03 -32.28
CA PHE A 13 22.65 0.33 -31.75
C PHE A 13 21.33 0.47 -30.97
N SER A 14 20.25 -0.20 -31.39
CA SER A 14 19.01 -0.24 -30.61
C SER A 14 19.17 -1.01 -29.29
N LEU A 15 19.93 -2.12 -29.26
CA LEU A 15 20.25 -2.83 -28.02
C LEU A 15 21.15 -2.00 -27.10
N LEU A 16 22.12 -1.27 -27.64
CA LEU A 16 23.00 -0.37 -26.89
C LEU A 16 22.21 0.82 -26.31
N ALA A 17 21.24 1.36 -27.06
CA ALA A 17 20.36 2.43 -26.60
C ALA A 17 19.41 1.94 -25.49
N VAL A 18 18.87 0.72 -25.60
CA VAL A 18 18.10 0.08 -24.52
C VAL A 18 18.98 -0.15 -23.29
N PHE A 19 20.25 -0.56 -23.47
CA PHE A 19 21.21 -0.75 -22.39
C PHE A 19 21.59 0.55 -21.69
N MET A 20 21.73 1.65 -22.44
CA MET A 20 21.95 2.98 -21.86
C MET A 20 20.71 3.54 -21.15
N LEU A 21 19.50 3.25 -21.67
CA LEU A 21 18.23 3.67 -21.05
C LEU A 21 17.88 2.88 -19.79
N THR A 22 18.32 1.62 -19.67
CA THR A 22 18.12 0.82 -18.44
C THR A 22 19.23 1.03 -17.41
N GLY A 23 20.46 1.36 -17.85
CA GLY A 23 21.59 1.65 -16.96
C GLY A 23 21.47 2.97 -16.20
N THR A 24 20.75 3.96 -16.74
CA THR A 24 20.60 5.28 -16.09
C THR A 24 19.66 5.28 -14.88
N ASN A 25 18.80 4.28 -14.71
CA ASN A 25 17.97 4.15 -13.51
C ASN A 25 18.77 3.70 -12.27
N LEU A 26 19.96 3.11 -12.43
CA LEU A 26 20.84 2.80 -11.29
C LEU A 26 21.55 4.04 -10.72
N LEU A 27 21.69 5.11 -11.51
CA LEU A 27 22.35 6.36 -11.07
C LEU A 27 21.42 7.31 -10.31
N MET A 28 20.10 7.05 -10.31
CA MET A 28 19.10 7.87 -9.59
C MET A 28 18.83 7.37 -8.17
N ALA A 29 19.48 6.29 -7.72
CA ALA A 29 19.54 5.93 -6.31
C ALA A 29 20.61 6.77 -5.59
N GLN A 30 20.46 8.10 -5.59
CA GLN A 30 21.26 8.96 -4.72
C GLN A 30 20.74 8.82 -3.29
N THR A 31 21.54 8.14 -2.47
CA THR A 31 21.51 8.25 -1.02
C THR A 31 21.77 9.69 -0.63
N ALA A 32 20.72 10.42 -0.23
CA ALA A 32 20.90 11.66 0.52
C ALA A 32 21.37 11.30 1.94
N ALA A 33 22.69 11.25 2.14
CA ALA A 33 23.27 11.21 3.48
C ALA A 33 23.16 12.60 4.14
N PRO A 34 22.83 12.69 5.44
CA PRO A 34 22.87 13.96 6.15
C PRO A 34 24.33 14.42 6.32
N ALA A 35 24.55 15.73 6.21
CA ALA A 35 25.81 16.37 6.55
C ALA A 35 26.00 16.32 8.07
N ASP A 36 26.67 15.27 8.56
CA ASP A 36 27.59 15.27 9.70
C ASP A 36 27.88 13.82 10.12
N ALA A 37 28.94 13.22 9.56
CA ALA A 37 29.67 12.13 10.19
C ALA A 37 31.02 11.93 9.49
N THR A 38 32.07 11.96 10.30
CA THR A 38 33.47 11.73 9.95
C THR A 38 33.71 10.46 9.14
N THR A 39 34.59 10.58 8.16
CA THR A 39 35.10 9.56 7.24
C THR A 39 35.35 8.19 7.87
N ALA A 40 34.53 7.21 7.50
CA ALA A 40 34.95 5.83 7.33
C ALA A 40 34.70 5.46 5.87
N ALA A 41 35.77 5.10 5.15
CA ALA A 41 35.69 4.67 3.75
C ALA A 41 34.70 3.49 3.65
N ALA A 42 33.59 3.71 2.94
CA ALA A 42 32.67 2.63 2.61
C ALA A 42 33.44 1.57 1.83
N ALA A 43 33.56 0.38 2.41
CA ALA A 43 34.01 -0.79 1.68
C ALA A 43 33.09 -0.95 0.47
N ASP A 44 33.69 -0.99 -0.73
CA ASP A 44 33.03 -1.29 -2.00
C ASP A 44 32.46 -2.71 -1.91
N ASP A 45 31.23 -2.82 -1.41
CA ASP A 45 30.54 -4.08 -1.23
C ASP A 45 30.11 -4.58 -2.62
N LYS A 46 31.02 -5.32 -3.26
CA LYS A 46 30.82 -6.00 -4.55
C LYS A 46 29.58 -6.90 -4.56
N THR A 47 29.01 -7.21 -3.40
CA THR A 47 27.76 -7.95 -3.23
C THR A 47 26.53 -7.16 -3.70
N ALA A 48 26.57 -5.82 -3.63
CA ALA A 48 25.45 -4.95 -4.02
C ALA A 48 25.13 -5.00 -5.52
N MET A 49 26.13 -5.25 -6.38
CA MET A 49 25.91 -5.31 -7.83
C MET A 49 25.01 -6.49 -8.23
N TRP A 50 25.18 -7.66 -7.59
CA TRP A 50 24.45 -8.90 -7.89
C TRP A 50 23.01 -8.91 -7.34
N MET A 51 22.60 -7.87 -6.62
CA MET A 51 21.26 -7.72 -6.05
C MET A 51 20.47 -6.56 -6.67
N GLY A 52 21.11 -5.76 -7.53
CA GLY A 52 20.46 -4.62 -8.20
C GLY A 52 19.56 -5.05 -9.36
N ALA A 53 18.56 -4.22 -9.68
CA ALA A 53 17.66 -4.45 -10.83
C ALA A 53 18.43 -4.69 -12.15
N GLY A 54 19.57 -4.02 -12.33
CA GLY A 54 20.44 -4.21 -13.50
C GLY A 54 20.99 -5.63 -13.64
N TYR A 55 21.32 -6.30 -12.53
CA TYR A 55 21.77 -7.69 -12.56
C TYR A 55 20.66 -8.64 -13.03
N TYR A 56 19.44 -8.49 -12.52
CA TYR A 56 18.31 -9.31 -12.97
C TYR A 56 17.95 -9.05 -14.43
N VAL A 57 18.09 -7.81 -14.90
CA VAL A 57 17.97 -7.49 -16.34
C VAL A 57 19.04 -8.21 -17.16
N LEU A 58 20.31 -8.22 -16.69
CA LEU A 58 21.39 -8.94 -17.37
C LEU A 58 21.16 -10.45 -17.38
N LEU A 59 20.69 -11.05 -16.27
CA LEU A 59 20.32 -12.46 -16.21
C LEU A 59 19.18 -12.79 -17.18
N PHE A 60 18.16 -11.93 -17.26
CA PHE A 60 17.06 -12.10 -18.20
C PHE A 60 17.56 -12.05 -19.66
N LEU A 61 18.41 -11.08 -19.99
CA LEU A 61 19.01 -10.98 -21.33
C LEU A 61 19.88 -12.21 -21.66
N LEU A 62 20.68 -12.69 -20.70
CA LEU A 62 21.46 -13.90 -20.84
C LEU A 62 20.56 -15.12 -21.13
N LEU A 63 19.47 -15.27 -20.38
CA LEU A 63 18.47 -16.32 -20.61
C LEU A 63 17.87 -16.22 -22.03
N CYS A 64 17.50 -15.02 -22.49
CA CYS A 64 17.01 -14.81 -23.85
C CYS A 64 18.05 -15.20 -24.92
N VAL A 65 19.33 -14.88 -24.70
CA VAL A 65 20.43 -15.27 -25.60
C VAL A 65 20.58 -16.79 -25.63
N VAL A 66 20.57 -17.45 -24.47
CA VAL A 66 20.64 -18.92 -24.36
C VAL A 66 19.48 -19.55 -25.13
N ILE A 67 18.24 -19.08 -24.92
CA ILE A 67 17.06 -19.57 -25.65
C ILE A 67 17.23 -19.37 -27.17
N ALA A 68 17.73 -18.22 -27.61
CA ALA A 68 17.95 -17.94 -29.03
C ALA A 68 19.03 -18.83 -29.65
N ILE A 69 20.12 -19.12 -28.91
CA ILE A 69 21.18 -20.03 -29.34
C ILE A 69 20.63 -21.46 -29.46
N VAL A 70 19.93 -21.95 -28.43
CA VAL A 70 19.29 -23.28 -28.45
C VAL A 70 18.32 -23.39 -29.64
N GLY A 71 17.49 -22.37 -29.87
CA GLY A 71 16.58 -22.34 -31.03
C GLY A 71 17.31 -22.40 -32.38
N LYS A 72 18.43 -21.70 -32.53
CA LYS A 72 19.27 -21.79 -33.74
C LYS A 72 19.91 -23.16 -33.91
N ILE A 73 20.41 -23.76 -32.83
CA ILE A 73 20.99 -25.11 -32.87
C ILE A 73 19.95 -26.13 -33.31
N LEU A 74 18.75 -26.10 -32.71
CA LEU A 74 17.64 -26.98 -33.11
C LEU A 74 17.26 -26.81 -34.59
N ARG A 75 17.29 -25.57 -35.10
CA ARG A 75 17.03 -25.29 -36.53
C ARG A 75 18.12 -25.84 -37.45
N VAL A 76 19.40 -25.74 -37.06
CA VAL A 76 20.52 -26.32 -37.82
C VAL A 76 20.43 -27.85 -37.82
N TYR A 77 20.07 -28.44 -36.68
CA TYR A 77 19.85 -29.88 -36.56
C TYR A 77 18.71 -30.37 -37.47
N ASP A 78 17.57 -29.67 -37.47
CA ASP A 78 16.42 -29.98 -38.33
C ASP A 78 16.80 -29.90 -39.82
N LEU A 79 17.52 -28.85 -40.23
CA LEU A 79 18.01 -28.71 -41.61
C LEU A 79 18.99 -29.85 -41.99
N THR A 80 19.83 -30.28 -41.06
CA THR A 80 20.76 -31.39 -41.26
C THR A 80 20.00 -32.71 -41.45
N GLN A 81 18.93 -32.94 -40.68
CA GLN A 81 18.07 -34.12 -40.88
C GLN A 81 17.41 -34.14 -42.25
N GLN A 82 16.91 -32.98 -42.71
CA GLN A 82 16.29 -32.84 -44.02
C GLN A 82 17.29 -33.15 -45.16
N ILE A 83 18.53 -32.66 -45.06
CA ILE A 83 19.61 -32.97 -46.02
C ILE A 83 19.95 -34.46 -46.03
N GLN A 84 19.89 -35.13 -44.88
CA GLN A 84 20.11 -36.58 -44.76
C GLN A 84 18.90 -37.43 -45.21
N GLY A 85 17.83 -36.83 -45.72
CA GLY A 85 16.60 -37.54 -46.09
C GLY A 85 15.85 -38.16 -44.90
N LYS A 86 16.16 -37.73 -43.67
CA LYS A 86 15.49 -38.18 -42.44
C LYS A 86 14.25 -37.31 -42.16
N LYS A 87 13.38 -37.82 -41.30
CA LYS A 87 12.13 -37.17 -40.94
C LYS A 87 12.37 -35.87 -40.16
N GLU A 88 11.82 -34.76 -40.64
CA GLU A 88 11.91 -33.45 -40.00
C GLU A 88 11.39 -33.43 -38.54
N LEU A 89 11.86 -32.45 -37.79
CA LEU A 89 11.47 -32.25 -36.41
C LEU A 89 10.03 -31.71 -36.33
N ASN A 90 9.18 -32.37 -35.54
CA ASN A 90 7.80 -31.92 -35.36
C ASN A 90 7.75 -30.74 -34.37
N TRP A 91 7.93 -29.53 -34.90
CA TRP A 91 7.90 -28.28 -34.14
C TRP A 91 6.59 -28.08 -33.36
N ASN A 92 5.45 -28.53 -33.88
CA ASN A 92 4.16 -28.45 -33.19
C ASN A 92 4.14 -29.32 -31.92
N ASN A 93 4.66 -30.54 -32.00
CA ASN A 93 4.82 -31.40 -30.83
C ASN A 93 5.81 -30.81 -29.83
N LEU A 94 6.95 -30.29 -30.30
CA LEU A 94 7.96 -29.68 -29.44
C LEU A 94 7.37 -28.50 -28.65
N MET A 95 6.71 -27.57 -29.34
CA MET A 95 6.09 -26.39 -28.70
C MET A 95 4.99 -26.79 -27.73
N ALA A 96 4.18 -27.79 -28.07
CA ALA A 96 3.15 -28.30 -27.17
C ALA A 96 3.73 -28.89 -25.88
N VAL A 97 4.86 -29.62 -25.96
CA VAL A 97 5.55 -30.14 -24.77
C VAL A 97 6.15 -28.99 -23.96
N ILE A 98 6.80 -28.01 -24.60
CA ILE A 98 7.33 -26.82 -23.92
C ILE A 98 6.22 -26.07 -23.19
N CYS A 99 5.05 -25.90 -23.80
CA CYS A 99 3.87 -25.30 -23.17
C CYS A 99 3.39 -26.06 -21.93
N LEU A 100 3.40 -27.40 -21.94
CA LEU A 100 3.06 -28.19 -20.75
C LEU A 100 4.13 -28.05 -19.65
N VAL A 101 5.40 -28.05 -20.02
CA VAL A 101 6.50 -27.81 -19.09
C VAL A 101 6.36 -26.42 -18.47
N PHE A 102 6.04 -25.40 -19.27
CA PHE A 102 5.77 -24.05 -18.79
C PHE A 102 4.56 -24.00 -17.84
N LEU A 103 3.47 -24.72 -18.13
CA LEU A 103 2.33 -24.84 -17.20
C LEU A 103 2.78 -25.39 -15.84
N ILE A 104 3.53 -26.49 -15.82
CA ILE A 104 4.00 -27.12 -14.57
C ILE A 104 4.89 -26.16 -13.79
N PHE A 105 5.87 -25.54 -14.45
CA PHE A 105 6.75 -24.55 -13.81
C PHE A 105 6.00 -23.29 -13.39
N GLY A 106 4.99 -22.86 -14.14
CA GLY A 106 4.16 -21.71 -13.80
C GLY A 106 3.27 -21.95 -12.59
N ILE A 107 2.67 -23.15 -12.48
CA ILE A 107 1.91 -23.56 -11.29
C ILE A 107 2.85 -23.63 -10.08
N TYR A 108 4.01 -24.26 -10.24
CA TYR A 108 5.01 -24.30 -9.18
C TYR A 108 5.49 -22.89 -8.79
N GLY A 109 5.71 -22.01 -9.77
CA GLY A 109 6.09 -20.62 -9.55
C GLY A 109 5.04 -19.84 -8.76
N ALA A 110 3.76 -20.04 -9.07
CA ALA A 110 2.67 -19.45 -8.28
C ALA A 110 2.67 -19.97 -6.82
N TYR A 111 2.82 -21.29 -6.63
CA TYR A 111 2.94 -21.88 -5.29
C TYR A 111 4.18 -21.36 -4.54
N TRP A 112 5.32 -21.25 -5.22
CA TRP A 112 6.56 -20.72 -4.68
C TRP A 112 6.40 -19.26 -4.24
N GLU A 113 5.73 -18.44 -5.05
CA GLU A 113 5.45 -17.04 -4.72
C GLU A 113 4.66 -16.93 -3.40
N PHE A 114 3.57 -17.70 -3.25
CA PHE A 114 2.79 -17.67 -2.00
C PHE A 114 3.57 -18.20 -0.79
N THR A 115 4.42 -19.22 -0.97
CA THR A 115 5.15 -19.82 0.15
C THR A 115 6.40 -19.04 0.55
N VAL A 116 7.04 -18.33 -0.38
CA VAL A 116 8.31 -17.61 -0.14
C VAL A 116 8.09 -16.11 -0.02
N GLN A 117 7.31 -15.50 -0.91
CA GLN A 117 7.04 -14.06 -0.91
C GLN A 117 5.79 -13.72 -0.09
N GLY A 118 4.92 -14.70 0.21
CA GLY A 118 3.74 -14.50 1.05
C GLY A 118 4.08 -13.97 2.45
N THR A 119 5.27 -14.26 3.00
CA THR A 119 5.70 -13.71 4.29
C THR A 119 6.06 -12.21 4.23
N GLN A 120 6.17 -11.63 3.03
CA GLN A 120 6.43 -10.20 2.85
C GLN A 120 5.14 -9.36 2.81
N THR A 121 3.97 -9.99 2.84
CA THR A 121 2.73 -9.26 3.06
C THR A 121 2.70 -8.68 4.46
N LEU A 122 1.87 -7.67 4.67
CA LEU A 122 1.64 -7.15 6.01
C LEU A 122 1.19 -8.28 6.95
N PRO A 123 1.57 -8.24 8.23
CA PRO A 123 1.04 -9.17 9.22
C PRO A 123 -0.46 -8.94 9.41
N GLU A 124 -1.05 -9.75 10.28
CA GLU A 124 -2.46 -9.63 10.64
C GLU A 124 -2.85 -8.18 10.98
N ALA A 125 -4.07 -7.81 10.62
CA ALA A 125 -4.56 -6.47 10.85
C ALA A 125 -4.68 -6.14 12.35
N ALA A 126 -4.08 -5.02 12.75
CA ALA A 126 -4.13 -4.45 14.09
C ALA A 126 -5.41 -3.62 14.33
N SER A 127 -6.47 -3.82 13.54
CA SER A 127 -7.76 -3.17 13.72
C SER A 127 -8.92 -4.10 13.43
N ALA A 128 -10.04 -3.92 14.12
CA ALA A 128 -11.25 -4.72 13.88
C ALA A 128 -11.77 -4.61 12.44
N HIS A 129 -11.54 -3.46 11.80
CA HIS A 129 -11.97 -3.19 10.42
C HIS A 129 -11.02 -3.86 9.42
N GLY A 130 -9.73 -3.83 9.72
CA GLY A 130 -8.71 -4.44 8.87
C GLY A 130 -8.80 -5.95 8.81
N VAL A 131 -9.24 -6.62 9.89
CA VAL A 131 -9.52 -8.07 9.85
C VAL A 131 -10.57 -8.40 8.78
N LYS A 132 -11.66 -7.63 8.71
CA LYS A 132 -12.70 -7.82 7.68
C LYS A 132 -12.19 -7.55 6.27
N ILE A 133 -11.31 -6.56 6.11
CA ILE A 133 -10.66 -6.27 4.82
C ILE A 133 -9.75 -7.43 4.40
N ASP A 134 -8.95 -7.96 5.31
CA ASP A 134 -8.05 -9.09 5.05
C ASP A 134 -8.85 -10.37 4.73
N GLU A 135 -10.01 -10.59 5.37
CA GLU A 135 -10.94 -11.67 5.02
C GLU A 135 -11.50 -11.52 3.60
N MET A 136 -12.00 -10.33 3.24
CA MET A 136 -12.48 -10.06 1.87
C MET A 136 -11.39 -10.27 0.82
N PHE A 137 -10.18 -9.78 1.11
CA PHE A 137 -9.02 -9.95 0.24
C PHE A 137 -8.67 -11.43 0.07
N THR A 138 -8.66 -12.20 1.18
CA THR A 138 -8.37 -13.64 1.17
C THR A 138 -9.40 -14.43 0.38
N VAL A 139 -10.70 -14.20 0.62
CA VAL A 139 -11.80 -14.85 -0.12
C VAL A 139 -11.69 -14.55 -1.61
N THR A 140 -11.50 -13.28 -1.98
CA THR A 140 -11.34 -12.87 -3.38
C THR A 140 -10.12 -13.52 -4.04
N THR A 141 -9.00 -13.55 -3.32
CA THR A 141 -7.74 -14.15 -3.79
C THR A 141 -7.92 -15.65 -4.02
N VAL A 142 -8.51 -16.39 -3.07
CA VAL A 142 -8.73 -17.83 -3.23
C VAL A 142 -9.63 -18.14 -4.43
N LEU A 143 -10.74 -17.42 -4.58
CA LEU A 143 -11.68 -17.62 -5.70
C LEU A 143 -11.03 -17.31 -7.05
N THR A 144 -10.30 -16.19 -7.15
CA THR A 144 -9.59 -15.82 -8.39
C THR A 144 -8.45 -16.78 -8.70
N MET A 145 -7.75 -17.30 -7.69
CA MET A 145 -6.70 -18.32 -7.88
C MET A 145 -7.25 -19.65 -8.40
N ILE A 146 -8.43 -20.09 -7.95
CA ILE A 146 -9.10 -21.27 -8.51
C ILE A 146 -9.37 -21.08 -10.00
N VAL A 147 -9.95 -19.93 -10.38
CA VAL A 147 -10.23 -19.60 -11.79
C VAL A 147 -8.92 -19.50 -12.59
N PHE A 148 -7.89 -18.88 -12.02
CA PHE A 148 -6.56 -18.79 -12.62
C PHE A 148 -6.01 -20.18 -12.94
N PHE A 149 -5.95 -21.10 -11.98
CA PHE A 149 -5.41 -22.45 -12.24
C PHE A 149 -6.23 -23.22 -13.26
N ILE A 150 -7.57 -23.17 -13.17
CA ILE A 150 -8.45 -23.83 -14.15
C ILE A 150 -8.19 -23.27 -15.55
N THR A 151 -8.15 -21.95 -15.70
CA THR A 151 -7.93 -21.30 -17.01
C THR A 151 -6.55 -21.60 -17.59
N GLN A 152 -5.48 -21.61 -16.78
CA GLN A 152 -4.15 -22.01 -17.24
C GLN A 152 -4.12 -23.48 -17.69
N ILE A 153 -4.68 -24.40 -16.90
CA ILE A 153 -4.75 -25.83 -17.26
C ILE A 153 -5.54 -26.03 -18.55
N LEU A 154 -6.69 -25.37 -18.69
CA LEU A 154 -7.51 -25.44 -19.90
C LEU A 154 -6.78 -24.87 -21.11
N LEU A 155 -6.15 -23.70 -20.98
CA LEU A 155 -5.43 -23.05 -22.08
C LEU A 155 -4.28 -23.94 -22.59
N PHE A 156 -3.37 -24.35 -21.71
CA PHE A 156 -2.21 -25.15 -22.09
C PHE A 156 -2.59 -26.60 -22.45
N GLY A 157 -3.60 -27.16 -21.80
CA GLY A 157 -4.18 -28.46 -22.17
C GLY A 157 -4.82 -28.44 -23.55
N PHE A 158 -5.51 -27.35 -23.91
CA PHE A 158 -6.08 -27.15 -25.24
C PHE A 158 -4.98 -27.03 -26.30
N LEU A 159 -3.97 -26.19 -26.06
CA LEU A 159 -2.80 -26.07 -26.94
C LEU A 159 -2.11 -27.43 -27.15
N PHE A 160 -1.93 -28.22 -26.09
CA PHE A 160 -1.32 -29.53 -26.21
C PHE A 160 -2.18 -30.53 -26.99
N LYS A 161 -3.47 -30.62 -26.67
CA LYS A 161 -4.40 -31.58 -27.29
C LYS A 161 -4.68 -31.27 -28.75
N TYR A 162 -4.82 -29.99 -29.09
CA TYR A 162 -5.23 -29.50 -30.41
C TYR A 162 -4.11 -28.86 -31.24
N ARG A 163 -2.84 -29.03 -30.85
CA ARG A 163 -1.69 -28.71 -31.69
C ARG A 163 -1.84 -29.30 -33.09
N HIS A 164 -1.27 -28.63 -34.08
CA HIS A 164 -1.37 -29.03 -35.48
C HIS A 164 -0.86 -30.46 -35.73
N SER A 165 -1.60 -31.22 -36.52
CA SER A 165 -1.24 -32.56 -36.98
C SER A 165 -1.84 -32.80 -38.36
N SER A 166 -1.03 -33.31 -39.30
CA SER A 166 -1.48 -33.65 -40.66
C SER A 166 -2.58 -34.72 -40.69
N LYS A 167 -2.72 -35.52 -39.62
CA LYS A 167 -3.73 -36.57 -39.49
C LYS A 167 -5.08 -36.06 -38.99
N ARG A 168 -5.21 -34.77 -38.64
CA ARG A 168 -6.40 -34.22 -38.01
C ARG A 168 -6.85 -32.95 -38.72
N LYS A 169 -8.13 -32.92 -39.10
CA LYS A 169 -8.78 -31.68 -39.57
C LYS A 169 -9.35 -30.92 -38.38
N ALA A 170 -9.22 -29.60 -38.40
CA ALA A 170 -9.82 -28.74 -37.39
C ALA A 170 -11.35 -28.85 -37.48
N TYR A 171 -12.00 -28.96 -36.33
CA TYR A 171 -13.45 -28.88 -36.25
C TYR A 171 -13.86 -27.40 -36.34
N TYR A 172 -14.71 -27.07 -37.30
CA TYR A 172 -15.22 -25.71 -37.47
C TYR A 172 -16.48 -25.53 -36.63
N LEU A 173 -16.35 -24.81 -35.52
CA LEU A 173 -17.45 -24.43 -34.63
C LEU A 173 -17.42 -22.91 -34.46
N PRO A 174 -18.22 -22.14 -35.23
CA PRO A 174 -18.17 -20.70 -35.18
C PRO A 174 -18.78 -20.12 -33.90
N HIS A 175 -19.80 -20.77 -33.33
CA HIS A 175 -20.44 -20.34 -32.09
C HIS A 175 -21.12 -21.51 -31.38
N ASN A 176 -21.40 -21.34 -30.09
CA ASN A 176 -22.25 -22.24 -29.31
C ASN A 176 -22.95 -21.44 -28.22
N ASN A 177 -24.20 -21.05 -28.52
CA ASN A 177 -25.01 -20.20 -27.64
C ASN A 177 -25.18 -20.80 -26.23
N THR A 178 -25.13 -22.13 -26.09
CA THR A 178 -25.23 -22.77 -24.77
C THR A 178 -23.98 -22.52 -23.94
N ILE A 179 -22.79 -22.69 -24.52
CA ILE A 179 -21.51 -22.43 -23.82
C ILE A 179 -21.38 -20.92 -23.54
N GLU A 180 -21.77 -20.08 -24.50
CA GLU A 180 -21.78 -18.64 -24.35
C GLU A 180 -22.65 -18.17 -23.19
N LYS A 181 -23.85 -18.74 -23.05
CA LYS A 181 -24.71 -18.49 -21.88
C LYS A 181 -24.03 -18.92 -20.58
N VAL A 182 -23.41 -20.10 -20.55
CA VAL A 182 -22.75 -20.62 -19.33
C VAL A 182 -21.61 -19.71 -18.87
N TRP A 183 -20.68 -19.34 -19.77
CA TRP A 183 -19.55 -18.48 -19.40
C TRP A 183 -19.93 -17.02 -19.17
N THR A 184 -21.15 -16.61 -19.50
CA THR A 184 -21.66 -15.26 -19.24
C THR A 184 -22.39 -15.24 -17.90
N ILE A 185 -23.32 -16.19 -17.70
CA ILE A 185 -24.15 -16.27 -16.50
C ILE A 185 -23.32 -16.67 -15.29
N ALA A 186 -22.41 -17.64 -15.40
CA ALA A 186 -21.65 -18.11 -14.25
C ALA A 186 -20.75 -17.01 -13.64
N PRO A 187 -19.92 -16.27 -14.39
CA PRO A 187 -19.17 -15.13 -13.84
C PRO A 187 -20.08 -14.01 -13.34
N ALA A 188 -21.20 -13.73 -14.03
CA ALA A 188 -22.14 -12.71 -13.57
C ALA A 188 -22.72 -13.05 -12.19
N ILE A 189 -23.12 -14.30 -11.95
CA ILE A 189 -23.62 -14.76 -10.64
C ILE A 189 -22.52 -14.65 -9.57
N VAL A 190 -21.33 -15.17 -9.84
CA VAL A 190 -20.20 -15.15 -8.88
C VAL A 190 -19.82 -13.72 -8.51
N LEU A 191 -19.69 -12.83 -9.51
CA LEU A 191 -19.39 -11.43 -9.27
C LEU A 191 -20.52 -10.72 -8.53
N THR A 192 -21.79 -11.00 -8.86
CA THR A 192 -22.93 -10.41 -8.14
C THR A 192 -22.90 -10.78 -6.66
N ILE A 193 -22.63 -12.04 -6.34
CA ILE A 193 -22.49 -12.50 -4.96
C ILE A 193 -21.36 -11.74 -4.26
N LEU A 194 -20.16 -11.69 -4.87
CA LEU A 194 -19.01 -10.98 -4.30
C LEU A 194 -19.27 -9.48 -4.09
N VAL A 195 -19.92 -8.82 -5.05
CA VAL A 195 -20.27 -7.39 -4.96
C VAL A 195 -21.28 -7.15 -3.84
N VAL A 196 -22.31 -7.98 -3.71
CA VAL A 196 -23.33 -7.82 -2.65
C VAL A 196 -22.70 -7.98 -1.26
N PHE A 197 -21.91 -9.05 -1.05
CA PHE A 197 -21.19 -9.23 0.22
C PHE A 197 -20.21 -8.08 0.49
N GLY A 198 -19.43 -7.70 -0.52
CA GLY A 198 -18.47 -6.60 -0.40
C GLY A 198 -19.13 -5.26 -0.12
N PHE A 199 -20.33 -5.01 -0.65
CA PHE A 199 -21.11 -3.81 -0.38
C PHE A 199 -21.52 -3.74 1.10
N PHE A 200 -22.05 -4.83 1.68
CA PHE A 200 -22.42 -4.85 3.10
C PHE A 200 -21.21 -4.65 4.03
N THR A 201 -20.09 -5.32 3.73
CA THR A 201 -18.86 -5.12 4.50
C THR A 201 -18.32 -3.70 4.36
N TRP A 202 -18.36 -3.13 3.15
CA TRP A 202 -17.96 -1.73 2.92
C TRP A 202 -18.85 -0.75 3.70
N GLN A 203 -20.17 -0.94 3.69
CA GLN A 203 -21.10 -0.11 4.46
C GLN A 203 -20.80 -0.16 5.96
N GLU A 204 -20.47 -1.35 6.48
CA GLU A 204 -20.10 -1.52 7.88
C GLU A 204 -18.79 -0.79 8.23
N ILE A 205 -17.75 -0.97 7.41
CA ILE A 205 -16.43 -0.35 7.64
C ILE A 205 -16.49 1.18 7.51
N THR A 206 -17.25 1.69 6.55
CA THR A 206 -17.39 3.13 6.31
C THR A 206 -18.53 3.77 7.10
N ASN A 207 -19.13 3.02 8.03
CA ASN A 207 -20.26 3.51 8.79
C ASN A 207 -19.88 4.77 9.57
N SER A 208 -20.57 5.85 9.22
CA SER A 208 -20.32 7.19 9.73
C SER A 208 -21.19 7.54 10.94
N ALA A 209 -22.04 6.61 11.41
CA ALA A 209 -22.92 6.82 12.55
C ALA A 209 -22.14 7.25 13.79
N GLU A 210 -22.61 8.29 14.47
CA GLU A 210 -21.98 8.79 15.69
C GLU A 210 -22.18 7.80 16.83
N VAL A 211 -21.06 7.25 17.34
CA VAL A 211 -21.07 6.41 18.52
C VAL A 211 -20.61 7.29 19.68
N LYS A 212 -21.43 7.38 20.73
CA LYS A 212 -21.05 8.10 21.95
C LYS A 212 -19.79 7.45 22.53
N GLY A 213 -18.76 8.24 22.80
CA GLY A 213 -17.51 7.78 23.41
C GLY A 213 -16.33 7.63 22.44
N ASP A 214 -16.51 7.93 21.15
CA ASP A 214 -15.40 8.01 20.19
C ASP A 214 -14.33 8.99 20.67
N LEU A 215 -13.06 8.57 20.65
CA LEU A 215 -11.93 9.49 20.83
C LEU A 215 -11.71 10.26 19.52
N ASN A 216 -12.00 11.55 19.54
CA ASN A 216 -11.95 12.44 18.37
C ASN A 216 -10.55 13.00 18.19
N ILE A 217 -9.77 12.46 17.26
CA ILE A 217 -8.42 12.95 16.95
C ILE A 217 -8.46 13.63 15.58
N GLU A 218 -7.81 14.76 15.43
CA GLU A 218 -7.64 15.41 14.13
C GLU A 218 -6.21 15.22 13.61
N ILE A 219 -6.14 14.91 12.31
CA ILE A 219 -4.91 14.77 11.56
C ILE A 219 -4.97 15.67 10.33
N THR A 220 -3.98 16.54 10.21
CA THR A 220 -3.91 17.51 9.11
C THR A 220 -2.60 17.35 8.33
N GLY A 221 -2.71 17.06 7.04
CA GLY A 221 -1.56 17.00 6.14
C GLY A 221 -1.19 18.36 5.56
N HIS A 222 0.12 18.64 5.48
CA HIS A 222 0.71 19.76 4.76
C HIS A 222 2.10 19.37 4.24
N GLN A 223 2.60 19.89 3.14
CA GLN A 223 3.91 19.58 2.57
C GLN A 223 5.03 19.97 3.54
N PHE A 224 5.79 19.06 4.16
CA PHE A 224 5.64 17.60 4.18
C PHE A 224 5.68 17.06 5.62
N ALA A 225 4.63 17.31 6.40
CA ALA A 225 4.40 16.74 7.72
C ALA A 225 2.91 16.59 8.07
N TRP A 226 2.66 15.79 9.12
CA TRP A 226 1.33 15.61 9.71
C TRP A 226 1.24 16.35 11.04
N GLU A 227 0.28 17.25 11.16
CA GLU A 227 -0.09 17.88 12.44
C GLU A 227 -1.17 17.04 13.12
N LEU A 228 -1.01 16.77 14.42
CA LEU A 228 -1.96 16.00 15.21
C LEU A 228 -2.56 16.87 16.31
N ARG A 229 -3.87 16.79 16.44
CA ARG A 229 -4.63 17.51 17.47
C ARG A 229 -5.54 16.56 18.22
N TYR A 230 -5.43 16.60 19.52
CA TYR A 230 -6.17 15.79 20.47
C TYR A 230 -7.12 16.66 21.29
N PRO A 231 -8.28 16.14 21.71
CA PRO A 231 -9.18 16.86 22.57
C PRO A 231 -8.63 16.87 23.99
N GLY A 232 -8.96 17.91 24.75
CA GLY A 232 -8.52 18.05 26.13
C GLY A 232 -9.41 17.29 27.12
N LYS A 233 -9.60 17.89 28.30
CA LYS A 233 -10.43 17.33 29.37
C LYS A 233 -11.92 17.34 29.01
N ASP A 234 -12.33 18.26 28.15
CA ASP A 234 -13.72 18.37 27.69
C ASP A 234 -14.11 17.31 26.64
N GLN A 235 -13.12 16.54 26.14
CA GLN A 235 -13.26 15.51 25.11
C GLN A 235 -13.82 16.03 23.77
N LYS A 236 -13.71 17.33 23.53
CA LYS A 236 -14.14 17.97 22.28
C LYS A 236 -12.94 18.61 21.60
N LEU A 237 -13.04 18.73 20.28
CA LEU A 237 -12.13 19.52 19.48
C LEU A 237 -12.82 20.84 19.16
N GLY A 238 -12.12 21.94 19.35
CA GLY A 238 -12.62 23.25 18.96
C GLY A 238 -12.76 23.43 17.44
N THR A 239 -13.52 24.43 17.02
CA THR A 239 -13.69 24.73 15.59
C THR A 239 -12.41 25.22 14.92
N ILE A 240 -12.33 25.06 13.60
CA ILE A 240 -11.23 25.58 12.78
C ILE A 240 -11.77 26.41 11.61
N ASP A 241 -10.98 27.38 11.16
CA ASP A 241 -11.22 28.16 9.95
C ASP A 241 -9.89 28.33 9.19
N TYR A 242 -9.90 27.99 7.90
CA TYR A 242 -8.73 28.10 7.03
C TYR A 242 -8.20 29.53 6.94
N LYS A 243 -9.05 30.54 7.18
CA LYS A 243 -8.65 31.96 7.19
C LYS A 243 -7.82 32.34 8.41
N LEU A 244 -7.85 31.51 9.46
CA LEU A 244 -7.07 31.71 10.69
C LEU A 244 -5.69 31.04 10.61
N VAL A 245 -5.38 30.35 9.51
CA VAL A 245 -4.07 29.73 9.30
C VAL A 245 -3.01 30.83 9.20
N SER A 246 -2.00 30.74 10.06
CA SER A 246 -0.88 31.69 10.10
C SER A 246 0.40 30.96 10.53
N GLY A 247 1.53 31.66 10.53
CA GLY A 247 2.81 31.09 10.99
C GLY A 247 2.78 30.58 12.44
N THR A 248 1.87 31.10 13.27
CA THR A 248 1.74 30.72 14.69
C THR A 248 0.49 29.89 14.97
N ASN A 249 -0.52 29.95 14.11
CA ASN A 249 -1.70 29.09 14.13
C ASN A 249 -1.72 28.20 12.88
N LYS A 250 -0.84 27.18 12.85
CA LYS A 250 -0.71 26.31 11.67
C LYS A 250 -2.02 25.66 11.25
N LEU A 251 -2.84 25.22 12.20
CA LEU A 251 -4.09 24.50 11.93
C LEU A 251 -5.30 25.40 11.67
N GLY A 252 -5.19 26.72 11.89
CA GLY A 252 -6.33 27.63 11.79
C GLY A 252 -7.37 27.39 12.90
N ILE A 253 -6.93 27.02 14.10
CA ILE A 253 -7.82 26.81 15.25
C ILE A 253 -8.51 28.12 15.62
N ASP A 254 -9.82 28.07 15.83
CA ASP A 254 -10.60 29.22 16.29
C ASP A 254 -10.56 29.31 17.81
N PHE A 255 -9.69 30.17 18.34
CA PHE A 255 -9.58 30.44 19.78
C PHE A 255 -10.65 31.40 20.31
N LYS A 256 -11.73 31.66 19.55
CA LYS A 256 -12.98 32.19 20.12
C LYS A 256 -13.91 31.08 20.59
N ASP A 257 -13.76 29.87 20.04
CA ASP A 257 -14.44 28.68 20.57
C ASP A 257 -13.78 28.23 21.87
N ARG A 258 -14.61 28.07 22.92
CA ARG A 258 -14.16 27.64 24.24
C ARG A 258 -13.65 26.20 24.25
N ASN A 259 -14.14 25.36 23.33
CA ASN A 259 -13.63 23.99 23.21
C ASN A 259 -12.20 23.96 22.60
N SER A 260 -11.70 25.08 22.07
CA SER A 260 -10.33 25.16 21.53
C SER A 260 -9.26 25.35 22.62
N PHE A 261 -9.64 25.62 23.87
CA PHE A 261 -8.72 26.13 24.89
C PHE A 261 -7.85 25.05 25.52
N ASP A 262 -8.33 23.80 25.54
CA ASP A 262 -7.64 22.65 26.08
C ASP A 262 -7.24 21.63 25.02
N ASP A 263 -7.36 21.97 23.73
CA ASP A 263 -6.81 21.15 22.66
C ASP A 263 -5.32 20.96 22.81
N LEU A 264 -4.87 19.74 22.52
CA LEU A 264 -3.51 19.29 22.72
C LEU A 264 -2.84 18.99 21.38
N GLN A 265 -1.55 19.28 21.27
CA GLN A 265 -0.73 18.92 20.13
C GLN A 265 0.18 17.74 20.46
N ALA A 266 0.49 16.90 19.47
CA ALA A 266 1.30 15.70 19.68
C ALA A 266 2.24 15.37 18.50
N ASP A 267 3.44 14.89 18.81
CA ASP A 267 4.43 14.45 17.80
C ASP A 267 4.26 12.99 17.39
N THR A 268 3.59 12.17 18.20
CA THR A 268 3.28 10.75 17.91
C THR A 268 1.76 10.55 17.94
N LEU A 269 1.22 9.75 17.02
CA LEU A 269 -0.18 9.34 17.08
C LEU A 269 -0.32 8.20 18.08
N VAL A 270 -0.64 8.52 19.34
CA VAL A 270 -0.89 7.54 20.38
C VAL A 270 -2.38 7.23 20.45
N LEU A 271 -2.72 5.93 20.41
CA LEU A 271 -4.08 5.42 20.39
C LEU A 271 -4.25 4.40 21.54
N PRO A 272 -5.33 4.47 22.33
CA PRO A 272 -5.68 3.41 23.26
C PRO A 272 -6.24 2.20 22.51
N VAL A 273 -5.78 1.00 22.86
CA VAL A 273 -6.28 -0.27 22.33
C VAL A 273 -7.75 -0.50 22.71
N ASN A 274 -8.52 -1.15 21.84
CA ASN A 274 -9.93 -1.50 22.03
C ASN A 274 -10.88 -0.32 22.24
N ARG A 275 -10.46 0.90 21.88
CA ARG A 275 -11.30 2.10 21.90
C ARG A 275 -11.65 2.54 20.48
N SER A 276 -12.86 3.01 20.27
CA SER A 276 -13.28 3.60 19.00
C SER A 276 -12.59 4.95 18.78
N ILE A 277 -11.87 5.06 17.66
CA ILE A 277 -11.15 6.27 17.25
C ILE A 277 -11.87 6.88 16.07
N ARG A 278 -12.30 8.14 16.20
CA ARG A 278 -12.73 8.97 15.07
C ARG A 278 -11.56 9.84 14.65
N LEU A 279 -10.93 9.46 13.55
CA LEU A 279 -9.82 10.22 12.97
C LEU A 279 -10.39 11.22 11.95
N ASN A 280 -10.45 12.50 12.32
CA ASN A 280 -10.86 13.59 11.45
C ASN A 280 -9.69 13.98 10.55
N ILE A 281 -9.86 13.84 9.24
CA ILE A 281 -8.80 13.90 8.25
C ILE A 281 -8.95 15.18 7.42
N ARG A 282 -7.88 15.98 7.40
CA ARG A 282 -7.82 17.27 6.71
C ARG A 282 -6.50 17.47 5.96
N ALA A 283 -6.50 18.41 5.04
CA ALA A 283 -5.29 18.90 4.38
C ALA A 283 -5.34 20.43 4.26
N GLN A 284 -4.16 21.07 4.33
CA GLN A 284 -4.02 22.53 4.24
C GLN A 284 -3.69 23.01 2.83
N ASP A 285 -2.97 22.21 2.05
CA ASP A 285 -2.38 22.64 0.79
C ASP A 285 -2.83 21.79 -0.40
N VAL A 286 -2.27 20.59 -0.55
CA VAL A 286 -2.55 19.65 -1.63
C VAL A 286 -3.22 18.40 -1.08
N ILE A 287 -3.62 17.49 -1.96
CA ILE A 287 -4.20 16.22 -1.54
C ILE A 287 -3.08 15.34 -0.95
N HIS A 288 -3.30 14.87 0.27
CA HIS A 288 -2.53 13.80 0.91
C HIS A 288 -3.41 12.56 1.07
N SER A 289 -2.89 11.48 1.65
CA SER A 289 -3.72 10.33 2.04
C SER A 289 -3.20 9.75 3.32
N VAL A 290 -4.02 9.80 4.37
CA VAL A 290 -3.72 9.18 5.65
C VAL A 290 -3.77 7.68 5.43
N TYR A 291 -2.61 7.03 5.57
CA TYR A 291 -2.51 5.59 5.40
C TYR A 291 -1.83 4.94 6.61
N LEU A 292 -2.56 4.03 7.26
CA LEU A 292 -2.16 3.24 8.40
C LEU A 292 -2.16 1.76 7.97
N PRO A 293 -1.05 1.25 7.38
CA PRO A 293 -1.06 -0.04 6.68
C PRO A 293 -1.48 -1.18 7.58
N HIS A 294 -0.91 -1.29 8.78
CA HIS A 294 -1.19 -2.36 9.73
C HIS A 294 -2.63 -2.38 10.22
N PHE A 295 -3.37 -1.28 10.08
CA PHE A 295 -4.77 -1.17 10.47
C PHE A 295 -5.72 -1.32 9.27
N ARG A 296 -5.18 -1.39 8.04
CA ARG A 296 -5.90 -1.30 6.77
C ARG A 296 -6.80 -0.06 6.67
N VAL A 297 -6.38 1.03 7.31
CA VAL A 297 -7.10 2.31 7.29
C VAL A 297 -6.46 3.22 6.27
N GLN A 298 -7.25 3.68 5.30
CA GLN A 298 -6.82 4.67 4.33
C GLN A 298 -7.97 5.62 3.98
N LEU A 299 -7.70 6.92 4.00
CA LEU A 299 -8.61 7.92 3.45
C LEU A 299 -7.84 9.16 2.97
N ASN A 300 -8.31 9.76 1.88
CA ASN A 300 -7.67 10.95 1.33
C ASN A 300 -7.91 12.17 2.23
N ALA A 301 -6.84 12.92 2.47
CA ALA A 301 -6.87 14.23 3.08
C ALA A 301 -6.99 15.26 1.96
N VAL A 302 -8.18 15.82 1.78
CA VAL A 302 -8.52 16.70 0.67
C VAL A 302 -8.73 18.12 1.18
N PRO A 303 -8.00 19.13 0.65
CA PRO A 303 -8.23 20.52 1.00
C PRO A 303 -9.69 20.93 0.75
N GLY A 304 -10.33 21.55 1.75
CA GLY A 304 -11.72 22.00 1.66
C GLY A 304 -12.80 20.91 1.78
N LEU A 305 -12.43 19.62 1.83
CA LEU A 305 -13.37 18.52 2.02
C LEU A 305 -12.94 17.68 3.23
N PRO A 306 -13.28 18.12 4.47
CA PRO A 306 -12.96 17.36 5.66
C PRO A 306 -13.71 16.02 5.63
N THR A 307 -12.98 14.96 5.91
CA THR A 307 -13.53 13.61 6.01
C THR A 307 -13.15 13.01 7.35
N PHE A 308 -13.66 11.84 7.68
CA PHE A 308 -13.18 11.10 8.82
C PHE A 308 -13.22 9.60 8.54
N PHE A 309 -12.39 8.86 9.26
CA PHE A 309 -12.44 7.41 9.28
C PHE A 309 -12.56 6.94 10.72
N LYS A 310 -13.44 5.97 10.96
CA LYS A 310 -13.61 5.34 12.28
C LYS A 310 -12.98 3.97 12.28
N PHE A 311 -12.23 3.66 13.32
CA PHE A 311 -11.66 2.34 13.50
C PHE A 311 -11.37 2.04 14.96
N VAL A 312 -11.20 0.76 15.27
CA VAL A 312 -10.85 0.28 16.61
C VAL A 312 -9.51 -0.46 16.48
N PRO A 313 -8.40 0.05 17.05
CA PRO A 313 -7.14 -0.67 17.11
C PRO A 313 -7.26 -1.83 18.10
N THR A 314 -6.76 -3.01 17.75
CA THR A 314 -6.97 -4.26 18.52
C THR A 314 -5.68 -4.87 19.05
N ILE A 315 -4.51 -4.48 18.51
CA ILE A 315 -3.21 -5.02 18.89
C ILE A 315 -2.30 -3.88 19.34
N THR A 316 -1.77 -3.96 20.55
CA THR A 316 -0.84 -2.94 21.07
C THR A 316 0.49 -2.95 20.31
N THR A 317 1.24 -1.85 20.33
CA THR A 317 2.58 -1.82 19.72
C THR A 317 3.52 -2.83 20.40
N ALA A 318 3.44 -2.97 21.72
CA ALA A 318 4.23 -3.95 22.47
C ALA A 318 3.88 -5.40 22.08
N GLU A 319 2.59 -5.69 21.91
CA GLU A 319 2.14 -7.01 21.47
C GLU A 319 2.59 -7.33 20.05
N MET A 320 2.49 -6.37 19.12
CA MET A 320 2.94 -6.58 17.74
C MET A 320 4.46 -6.80 17.66
N ARG A 321 5.26 -6.08 18.47
CA ARG A 321 6.70 -6.34 18.62
C ARG A 321 6.98 -7.80 18.99
N ASN A 322 6.23 -8.33 19.95
CA ASN A 322 6.37 -9.71 20.39
C ASN A 322 5.93 -10.70 19.29
N ARG A 323 4.84 -10.41 18.57
CA ARG A 323 4.34 -11.28 17.47
C ARG A 323 5.32 -11.34 16.29
N LEU A 324 6.01 -10.25 16.01
CA LEU A 324 6.97 -10.14 14.91
C LEU A 324 8.41 -10.48 15.30
N ASP A 325 8.69 -10.71 16.59
CA ASP A 325 10.05 -10.82 17.14
C ASP A 325 10.94 -9.62 16.74
N ASP A 326 10.34 -8.42 16.71
CA ASP A 326 11.04 -7.18 16.36
C ASP A 326 10.80 -6.11 17.44
N PRO A 327 11.72 -5.92 18.39
CA PRO A 327 11.58 -4.93 19.46
C PRO A 327 11.63 -3.48 18.95
N LYS A 328 12.10 -3.24 17.72
CA LYS A 328 12.18 -1.90 17.10
C LYS A 328 10.95 -1.56 16.27
N PHE A 329 10.00 -2.49 16.15
CA PHE A 329 8.79 -2.27 15.38
C PHE A 329 8.03 -1.04 15.90
N GLU A 330 7.58 -0.21 14.99
CA GLU A 330 6.65 0.88 15.21
C GLU A 330 5.56 0.80 14.15
N TYR A 331 4.31 1.04 14.56
CA TYR A 331 3.30 1.32 13.55
C TYR A 331 3.61 2.68 12.93
N LEU A 332 3.37 2.78 11.62
CA LEU A 332 3.67 3.98 10.86
C LEU A 332 2.42 4.49 10.16
N LEU A 333 2.27 5.81 10.23
CA LEU A 333 1.41 6.59 9.38
C LEU A 333 2.22 7.05 8.18
N TYR A 334 1.73 6.79 6.98
CA TYR A 334 2.32 7.24 5.72
C TYR A 334 1.38 8.19 4.98
N CYS A 335 1.97 8.98 4.07
CA CYS A 335 1.22 9.60 2.99
C CYS A 335 1.11 8.63 1.81
N ASN A 336 -0.12 8.29 1.40
CA ASN A 336 -0.38 7.41 0.24
C ASN A 336 -1.04 8.14 -0.94
N LYS A 337 -0.70 9.42 -1.13
CA LYS A 337 -1.03 10.21 -2.32
C LYS A 337 0.12 11.14 -2.65
N ILE A 338 0.63 11.08 -3.87
CA ILE A 338 1.75 11.92 -4.31
C ILE A 338 1.40 13.38 -4.06
N CYS A 339 2.15 14.00 -3.14
CA CYS A 339 1.94 15.36 -2.67
C CYS A 339 3.14 16.28 -2.93
N GLY A 340 4.12 15.87 -3.75
CA GLY A 340 5.28 16.68 -4.13
C GLY A 340 6.63 16.00 -3.87
N GLY A 341 7.73 16.77 -3.95
CA GLY A 341 9.10 16.24 -4.00
C GLY A 341 9.59 15.45 -2.77
N ILE A 342 9.01 15.68 -1.59
CA ILE A 342 9.37 14.98 -0.34
C ILE A 342 8.22 14.06 0.12
N HIS A 343 7.34 13.64 -0.81
CA HIS A 343 6.22 12.74 -0.53
C HIS A 343 6.65 11.47 0.25
N TYR A 344 7.79 10.89 -0.10
CA TYR A 344 8.31 9.66 0.51
C TYR A 344 8.72 9.80 1.99
N ASN A 345 8.99 11.01 2.48
CA ASN A 345 9.54 11.24 3.83
C ASN A 345 8.51 11.84 4.82
N MET A 346 7.22 11.78 4.48
CA MET A 346 6.14 12.33 5.28
C MET A 346 5.48 11.26 6.17
N LYS A 347 6.25 10.64 7.06
CA LYS A 347 5.78 9.59 7.97
C LYS A 347 5.65 10.08 9.42
N LYS A 348 4.80 9.43 10.20
CA LYS A 348 4.70 9.63 11.66
C LYS A 348 4.63 8.31 12.39
N VAL A 349 5.17 8.26 13.59
CA VAL A 349 5.06 7.07 14.46
C VAL A 349 3.66 7.01 15.04
N VAL A 350 3.13 5.79 15.12
CA VAL A 350 1.85 5.45 15.71
C VAL A 350 2.10 4.46 16.84
N ARG A 351 1.61 4.75 18.04
CA ARG A 351 1.73 3.85 19.20
C ARG A 351 0.35 3.46 19.70
N VAL A 352 0.08 2.16 19.71
CA VAL A 352 -1.14 1.62 20.33
C VAL A 352 -0.78 1.13 21.73
N VAL A 353 -1.44 1.67 22.74
CA VAL A 353 -1.10 1.48 24.15
C VAL A 353 -2.32 1.08 24.97
N THR A 354 -2.12 0.68 26.23
CA THR A 354 -3.22 0.48 27.16
C THR A 354 -3.91 1.80 27.51
N GLU A 355 -5.15 1.75 28.01
CA GLU A 355 -5.86 2.98 28.43
C GLU A 355 -5.09 3.73 29.53
N ALA A 356 -4.49 3.03 30.49
CA ALA A 356 -3.68 3.66 31.55
C ALA A 356 -2.48 4.43 30.97
N GLU A 357 -1.71 3.79 30.08
CA GLU A 357 -0.58 4.45 29.41
C GLU A 357 -1.02 5.62 28.53
N TYR A 358 -2.18 5.51 27.88
CA TYR A 358 -2.77 6.60 27.11
C TYR A 358 -3.09 7.81 28.01
N GLN A 359 -3.73 7.58 29.16
CA GLN A 359 -4.06 8.65 30.12
C GLN A 359 -2.80 9.32 30.69
N ASP A 360 -1.77 8.52 31.01
CA ASP A 360 -0.47 9.03 31.46
C ASP A 360 0.25 9.83 30.37
N TRP A 361 0.09 9.43 29.11
CA TRP A 361 0.70 10.11 27.97
C TRP A 361 -0.03 11.40 27.61
N ILE A 362 -1.37 11.38 27.56
CA ILE A 362 -2.17 12.54 27.14
C ILE A 362 -2.03 13.69 28.14
N ALA A 363 -1.93 13.39 29.44
CA ALA A 363 -1.72 14.37 30.50
C ALA A 363 -0.39 15.15 30.38
N LYS A 364 0.58 14.62 29.61
CA LYS A 364 1.89 15.24 29.37
C LYS A 364 1.95 16.03 28.06
N GLN A 365 0.89 16.00 27.25
CA GLN A 365 0.89 16.73 25.97
C GLN A 365 0.72 18.23 26.22
N LYS A 366 1.30 19.02 25.32
CA LYS A 366 1.26 20.48 25.40
C LYS A 366 -0.05 20.98 24.81
N PRO A 367 -0.67 22.02 25.38
CA PRO A 367 -1.80 22.67 24.75
C PRO A 367 -1.37 23.32 23.42
N TYR A 368 -2.30 23.37 22.46
CA TYR A 368 -2.14 24.17 21.24
C TYR A 368 -2.15 25.67 21.58
N LEU A 369 -3.04 26.10 22.47
CA LEU A 369 -3.12 27.47 22.96
C LEU A 369 -2.00 27.75 23.97
N THR A 370 -0.81 28.07 23.45
CA THR A 370 0.34 28.47 24.27
C THR A 370 0.17 29.90 24.80
N ASP A 371 0.91 30.25 25.86
CA ASP A 371 0.86 31.61 26.41
C ASP A 371 1.38 32.67 25.44
N ASP A 372 2.32 32.31 24.56
CA ASP A 372 2.79 33.18 23.49
C ASP A 372 1.70 33.42 22.45
N LEU A 373 0.93 32.38 22.11
CA LEU A 373 -0.21 32.51 21.19
C LEU A 373 -1.31 33.39 21.81
N LYS A 374 -1.60 33.25 23.12
CA LYS A 374 -2.53 34.14 23.83
C LYS A 374 -2.09 35.60 23.74
N LYS A 375 -0.80 35.87 23.97
CA LYS A 375 -0.22 37.23 23.88
C LYS A 375 -0.31 37.79 22.46
N GLN A 376 0.07 37.01 21.45
CA GLN A 376 0.04 37.44 20.04
C GLN A 376 -1.38 37.71 19.53
N MET A 377 -2.36 36.94 20.02
CA MET A 377 -3.75 37.05 19.60
C MET A 377 -4.57 38.02 20.47
N ASN A 378 -3.94 38.74 21.42
CA ASN A 378 -4.62 39.59 22.40
C ASN A 378 -5.78 38.87 23.13
N ILE A 379 -5.66 37.55 23.33
CA ILE A 379 -6.65 36.78 24.09
C ILE A 379 -6.39 37.11 25.56
N ALA A 380 -7.22 37.95 26.15
CA ALA A 380 -7.11 38.33 27.55
C ALA A 380 -7.05 37.06 28.42
N THR A 381 -6.02 36.96 29.26
CA THR A 381 -5.87 35.90 30.25
C THR A 381 -7.00 36.04 31.27
N THR A 382 -8.16 35.47 30.99
CA THR A 382 -9.28 35.47 31.94
C THR A 382 -8.94 34.49 33.05
N THR A 383 -8.17 34.95 34.03
CA THR A 383 -7.98 34.26 35.30
C THR A 383 -9.37 34.05 35.89
N GLN A 384 -9.80 32.79 36.04
CA GLN A 384 -11.06 32.46 36.71
C GLN A 384 -10.98 32.98 38.16
N SER A 385 -11.55 34.15 38.44
CA SER A 385 -11.88 34.50 39.82
C SER A 385 -13.07 33.62 40.21
N LYS A 386 -12.83 32.64 41.09
CA LYS A 386 -13.91 31.97 41.82
C LYS A 386 -14.66 33.02 42.64
N ASN A 387 -15.73 33.58 42.08
CA ASN A 387 -16.73 34.29 42.88
C ASN A 387 -17.54 33.23 43.64
N VAL A 388 -17.08 32.93 44.85
CA VAL A 388 -17.90 32.26 45.86
C VAL A 388 -18.96 33.28 46.28
N GLN A 389 -20.14 33.19 45.67
CA GLN A 389 -21.34 33.85 46.18
C GLN A 389 -21.76 33.14 47.48
N PRO A 390 -21.84 33.85 48.63
CA PRO A 390 -22.33 33.24 49.85
C PRO A 390 -23.84 33.05 49.74
N ASN A 391 -24.29 31.79 49.80
CA ASN A 391 -25.71 31.42 49.90
C ASN A 391 -26.35 32.12 51.10
N ARG A 392 -27.15 33.16 50.87
CA ARG A 392 -28.15 33.62 51.85
C ARG A 392 -29.41 32.79 51.65
N LEU A 393 -29.64 31.88 52.60
CA LEU A 393 -30.92 31.22 52.84
C LEU A 393 -32.00 32.30 53.09
N ALA A 394 -33.00 32.35 52.22
CA ALA A 394 -34.24 33.06 52.49
C ALA A 394 -35.12 32.17 53.38
N LEU A 395 -35.30 32.58 54.63
CA LEU A 395 -36.34 32.05 55.51
C LEU A 395 -37.64 32.77 55.14
N ASN A 396 -38.64 32.03 54.64
CA ASN A 396 -40.01 32.50 54.55
C ASN A 396 -40.68 32.34 55.92
N ASN A 397 -41.23 33.44 56.45
CA ASN A 397 -42.39 33.43 57.34
C ASN A 397 -43.63 33.74 56.51
#